data_AF-A0A3E0HGM2-F1
#
_entry.id   AF-A0A3E0HGM2-F1
#
_cell.length_a   1.000
_cell.length_b   1.000
_cell.length_c   1.000
_cell.angle_alpha   90.00
_cell.angle_beta   90.00
_cell.angle_gamma   90.00
#
_symmetry.space_group_name_H-M   'P 1'
#
loop_
_entity.id
_entity.type
_entity.pdbx_description
1 polymer ?
#
loop_
_entity_poly.entity_id
_entity_poly.type
_entity_poly.pdbx_seq_one_letter_code
_entity_poly.pdbx_strand_id
1 'polypeptide(L)'
;MRDFFDPDGPPVWHGPSELAGPTKVLVVNLAVSVLSNDIVGNDITEAVGLYLAAYARFNVWYGNGAGGGKGPAELSAIRAWSGELSKSIYDAWKNYERAFGAARHEDVEVYYVRLLAAVKSVVGEYCGIMGESIADFGDLS
;
A
#
# COMPACT_ATOMS: atom_id res chain seq x y z
N MET A 1 -19.07 -5.47 -15.81
CA MET A 1 -17.91 -4.60 -15.56
C MET A 1 -16.92 -4.93 -16.67
N ARG A 2 -16.73 -4.04 -17.66
CA ARG A 2 -15.82 -4.32 -18.78
C ARG A 2 -14.40 -4.14 -18.27
N ASP A 3 -13.57 -5.16 -18.41
CA ASP A 3 -12.14 -5.07 -18.17
C ASP A 3 -11.55 -4.08 -19.19
N PHE A 4 -11.14 -2.91 -18.68
CA PHE A 4 -10.25 -1.99 -19.38
C PHE A 4 -8.84 -2.57 -19.37
N PHE A 5 -8.66 -3.72 -20.04
CA PHE A 5 -7.34 -4.25 -20.32
C PHE A 5 -6.82 -3.48 -21.53
N ASP A 6 -6.00 -2.46 -21.26
CA ASP A 6 -5.19 -1.79 -22.27
C ASP A 6 -3.89 -2.60 -22.41
N PRO A 7 -3.72 -3.39 -23.49
CA PRO A 7 -2.53 -4.23 -23.66
C PRO A 7 -1.25 -3.40 -23.85
N ASP A 8 -1.36 -2.11 -24.15
CA ASP A 8 -0.25 -1.17 -24.29
C ASP A 8 -0.07 -0.29 -23.03
N GLY A 9 -0.88 -0.50 -21.99
CA GLY A 9 -0.79 0.20 -20.71
C GLY A 9 0.45 -0.22 -19.89
N PRO A 10 0.89 0.62 -18.93
CA PRO A 10 1.99 0.26 -18.04
C PRO A 10 1.67 -1.04 -17.28
N PRO A 11 2.68 -1.90 -17.04
CA PRO A 11 2.47 -3.16 -16.34
C PRO A 11 1.87 -2.88 -14.94
N VAL A 12 0.78 -3.59 -14.62
CA VAL A 12 0.12 -3.49 -13.33
C VAL A 12 0.48 -4.70 -12.49
N TRP A 13 1.00 -4.48 -11.29
CA TRP A 13 1.17 -5.57 -10.34
C TRP A 13 -0.19 -6.08 -9.85
N HIS A 14 -0.49 -7.34 -10.12
CA HIS A 14 -1.77 -7.97 -9.76
C HIS A 14 -1.80 -8.58 -8.35
N GLY A 15 -0.64 -8.62 -7.67
CA GLY A 15 -0.50 -9.30 -6.38
C GLY A 15 -0.48 -10.82 -6.47
N PRO A 16 0.14 -11.50 -5.50
CA PRO A 16 0.07 -12.96 -5.38
C PRO A 16 -1.32 -13.42 -4.94
N SER A 17 -1.61 -14.72 -5.15
CA SER A 17 -2.90 -15.31 -4.81
C SER A 17 -3.24 -15.25 -3.31
N GLU A 18 -2.24 -15.18 -2.43
CA GLU A 18 -2.45 -15.03 -0.98
C GLU A 18 -3.13 -13.70 -0.60
N LEU A 19 -3.04 -12.68 -1.47
CA LEU A 19 -3.73 -11.39 -1.29
C LEU A 19 -5.07 -11.30 -2.00
N ALA A 20 -5.59 -12.41 -2.55
CA ALA A 20 -6.84 -12.41 -3.31
C ALA A 20 -8.11 -12.24 -2.42
N GLY A 21 -7.99 -12.35 -1.11
CA GLY A 21 -9.05 -12.13 -0.14
C GLY A 21 -8.52 -11.46 1.14
N PRO A 22 -9.39 -11.04 2.08
CA PRO A 22 -10.84 -11.34 2.14
C PRO A 22 -11.73 -10.39 1.32
N THR A 23 -11.20 -9.29 0.80
CA THR A 23 -11.95 -8.30 0.02
C THR A 23 -11.58 -8.36 -1.47
N LYS A 24 -12.28 -7.57 -2.30
CA LYS A 24 -11.91 -7.36 -3.71
C LYS A 24 -10.78 -6.32 -3.90
N VAL A 25 -10.29 -5.73 -2.82
CA VAL A 25 -9.34 -4.61 -2.85
C VAL A 25 -8.00 -5.07 -2.30
N LEU A 26 -7.01 -5.18 -3.20
CA LEU A 26 -5.67 -5.68 -2.89
C LEU A 26 -5.01 -4.93 -1.72
N VAL A 27 -5.09 -3.60 -1.71
CA VAL A 27 -4.53 -2.74 -0.66
C VAL A 27 -5.05 -3.12 0.73
N VAL A 28 -6.36 -3.36 0.83
CA VAL A 28 -7.02 -3.75 2.08
C VAL A 28 -6.58 -5.15 2.50
N ASN A 29 -6.51 -6.09 1.55
CA ASN A 29 -6.09 -7.46 1.83
C ASN A 29 -4.62 -7.53 2.29
N LEU A 30 -3.75 -6.72 1.69
CA LEU A 30 -2.36 -6.61 2.11
C LEU A 30 -2.24 -6.08 3.54
N ALA A 31 -2.94 -4.98 3.86
CA ALA A 31 -2.95 -4.44 5.21
C ALA A 31 -3.46 -5.45 6.24
N VAL A 32 -4.56 -6.15 5.94
CA VAL A 32 -5.08 -7.23 6.80
C VAL A 32 -4.04 -8.34 6.98
N SER A 33 -3.36 -8.75 5.92
CA SER A 33 -2.36 -9.82 5.98
C SER A 33 -1.16 -9.44 6.85
N VAL A 34 -0.68 -8.20 6.75
CA VAL A 34 0.39 -7.67 7.60
C VAL A 34 -0.07 -7.60 9.06
N LEU A 35 -1.25 -7.03 9.33
CA LEU A 35 -1.78 -6.83 10.68
C LEU A 35 -2.21 -8.12 11.38
N SER A 36 -2.51 -9.18 10.62
CA SER A 36 -2.88 -10.48 11.18
C SER A 36 -1.67 -11.30 11.64
N ASN A 37 -0.44 -10.82 11.37
CA ASN A 37 0.78 -11.50 11.74
C ASN A 37 1.22 -11.08 13.15
N ASP A 38 1.42 -12.06 14.03
CA ASP A 38 1.74 -11.87 15.45
C ASP A 38 3.14 -11.31 15.71
N ILE A 39 4.00 -11.29 14.69
CA ILE A 39 5.36 -10.77 14.78
C ILE A 39 5.40 -9.24 14.62
N VAL A 40 4.31 -8.61 14.18
CA VAL A 40 4.27 -7.18 13.85
C VAL A 40 4.10 -6.32 15.11
N GLY A 41 5.05 -5.40 15.32
CA GLY A 41 5.02 -4.43 16.43
C GLY A 41 4.06 -3.24 16.22
N ASN A 42 3.89 -2.43 17.26
CA ASN A 42 2.99 -1.29 17.27
C ASN A 42 3.34 -0.23 16.21
N ASP A 43 4.62 0.03 15.93
CA ASP A 43 5.00 1.07 14.96
C ASP A 43 4.58 0.70 13.53
N ILE A 44 4.74 -0.58 13.18
CA ILE A 44 4.28 -1.09 11.88
C ILE A 44 2.75 -1.12 11.85
N THR A 45 2.11 -1.50 12.96
CA THR A 45 0.64 -1.46 13.07
C THR A 45 0.10 -0.05 12.81
N GLU A 46 0.67 0.96 13.47
CA GLU A 46 0.35 2.37 13.25
C GLU A 46 0.59 2.78 11.79
N ALA A 47 1.77 2.46 11.24
CA ALA A 47 2.11 2.80 9.85
C ALA A 47 1.14 2.16 8.84
N VAL A 48 0.73 0.90 9.05
CA VAL A 48 -0.24 0.23 8.18
C VAL A 48 -1.64 0.84 8.33
N GLY A 49 -2.02 1.28 9.53
CA GLY A 49 -3.23 2.08 9.74
C GLY A 49 -3.21 3.38 8.94
N LEU A 50 -2.10 4.11 8.97
CA LEU A 50 -1.91 5.32 8.17
C LEU A 50 -1.95 5.03 6.66
N TYR A 51 -1.38 3.91 6.22
CA TYR A 51 -1.49 3.46 4.83
C TYR A 51 -2.94 3.24 4.39
N LEU A 52 -3.76 2.55 5.20
CA LEU A 52 -5.18 2.38 4.91
C LEU A 52 -5.93 3.72 4.88
N ALA A 53 -5.65 4.61 5.82
CA ALA A 53 -6.24 5.95 5.85
C ALA A 53 -5.86 6.75 4.59
N ALA A 54 -4.59 6.70 4.17
CA ALA A 54 -4.08 7.44 3.02
C ALA A 54 -4.69 6.92 1.72
N TYR A 55 -4.81 5.60 1.58
CA TYR A 55 -5.51 4.97 0.48
C TYR A 55 -7.00 5.35 0.44
N ALA A 56 -7.68 5.39 1.59
CA ALA A 56 -9.09 5.78 1.66
C ALA A 56 -9.28 7.25 1.23
N ARG A 57 -8.46 8.16 1.77
CA ARG A 57 -8.46 9.59 1.38
C ARG A 57 -8.16 9.76 -0.10
N PHE A 58 -7.19 9.03 -0.64
CA PHE A 58 -6.87 9.03 -2.05
C PHE A 58 -8.08 8.66 -2.91
N ASN A 59 -8.83 7.62 -2.56
CA ASN A 59 -10.03 7.25 -3.30
C ASN A 59 -11.15 8.30 -3.19
N VAL A 60 -11.29 8.96 -2.04
CA VAL A 60 -12.25 10.07 -1.87
C VAL A 60 -11.84 11.27 -2.72
N TRP A 61 -10.58 11.69 -2.66
CA TRP A 61 -10.01 12.76 -3.47
C TRP A 61 -10.18 12.47 -4.97
N TYR A 62 -9.85 11.26 -5.37
CA TYR A 62 -9.97 10.81 -6.76
C TYR A 62 -11.43 10.78 -7.23
N GLY A 63 -12.34 10.26 -6.39
CA GLY A 63 -13.77 10.14 -6.68
C GLY A 63 -14.54 11.47 -6.67
N ASN A 64 -14.13 12.45 -5.87
CA ASN A 64 -14.79 13.75 -5.73
C ASN A 64 -14.46 14.76 -6.87
N GLY A 65 -13.90 14.29 -7.99
CA GLY A 65 -13.70 15.13 -9.17
C GLY A 65 -12.36 15.87 -9.25
N ALA A 66 -11.50 15.83 -8.22
CA ALA A 66 -10.08 16.19 -8.37
C ALA A 66 -9.35 15.18 -9.31
N GLY A 67 -9.90 13.96 -9.43
CA GLY A 67 -9.59 12.99 -10.50
C GLY A 67 -10.42 13.14 -11.78
N GLY A 68 -11.49 13.93 -11.79
CA GLY A 68 -12.57 13.89 -12.77
C GLY A 68 -12.24 14.41 -14.17
N GLY A 69 -11.09 15.06 -14.35
CA GLY A 69 -10.57 15.47 -15.66
C GLY A 69 -9.59 14.48 -16.29
N LYS A 70 -9.28 13.37 -15.61
CA LYS A 70 -8.19 12.47 -16.03
C LYS A 70 -8.63 11.54 -17.16
N GLY A 71 -7.85 11.53 -18.24
CA GLY A 71 -8.08 10.65 -19.38
C GLY A 71 -7.74 9.18 -19.07
N PRO A 72 -8.21 8.21 -19.88
CA PRO A 72 -7.98 6.79 -19.65
C PRO A 72 -6.51 6.39 -19.39
N ALA A 73 -5.57 7.03 -20.08
CA ALA A 73 -4.13 6.81 -19.88
C ALA A 73 -3.65 7.21 -18.47
N GLU A 74 -4.15 8.33 -17.92
CA GLU A 74 -3.81 8.77 -16.57
C GLU A 74 -4.43 7.85 -15.51
N LEU A 75 -5.65 7.34 -15.74
CA LEU A 75 -6.26 6.35 -14.85
C LEU A 75 -5.44 5.05 -14.83
N SER A 76 -4.96 4.62 -16.00
CA SER A 76 -4.09 3.44 -16.14
C SER A 76 -2.76 3.63 -15.41
N ALA A 77 -2.12 4.80 -15.57
CA ALA A 77 -0.87 5.14 -14.88
C ALA A 77 -1.04 5.18 -13.36
N ILE A 78 -2.13 5.77 -12.85
CA ILE A 78 -2.45 5.80 -11.42
C ILE A 78 -2.65 4.39 -10.88
N ARG A 79 -3.32 3.52 -11.64
CA ARG A 79 -3.53 2.13 -11.23
C ARG A 79 -2.21 1.36 -11.17
N ALA A 80 -1.34 1.52 -12.16
CA ALA A 80 -0.02 0.90 -12.16
C ALA A 80 0.84 1.41 -10.99
N TRP A 81 0.86 2.71 -10.77
CA TRP A 81 1.55 3.33 -9.62
C TRP A 81 1.06 2.77 -8.28
N SER A 82 -0.26 2.74 -8.05
CA SER A 82 -0.82 2.18 -6.82
C SER A 82 -0.51 0.68 -6.65
N GLY A 83 -0.39 -0.06 -7.75
CA GLY A 83 0.05 -1.45 -7.75
C GLY A 83 1.50 -1.60 -7.29
N GLU A 84 2.42 -0.80 -7.83
CA GLU A 84 3.84 -0.84 -7.44
C GLU A 84 4.06 -0.40 -5.99
N LEU A 85 3.29 0.56 -5.48
CA LEU A 85 3.31 0.92 -4.05
C LEU A 85 2.93 -0.27 -3.16
N SER A 86 1.87 -1.00 -3.54
CA SER A 86 1.42 -2.18 -2.81
C SER A 86 2.46 -3.30 -2.88
N LYS A 87 3.12 -3.46 -4.03
CA LYS A 87 4.20 -4.43 -4.23
C LYS A 87 5.39 -4.18 -3.31
N SER A 88 5.79 -2.91 -3.18
CA SER A 88 6.90 -2.50 -2.30
C SER A 88 6.67 -2.92 -0.84
N ILE A 89 5.46 -2.68 -0.33
CA ILE A 89 5.08 -3.12 1.03
C ILE A 89 5.09 -4.65 1.12
N TYR A 90 4.51 -5.34 0.14
CA TYR A 90 4.46 -6.79 0.12
C TYR A 90 5.86 -7.42 0.14
N ASP A 91 6.76 -6.98 -0.74
CA ASP A 91 8.12 -7.51 -0.82
C ASP A 91 8.89 -7.27 0.49
N ALA A 92 8.74 -6.08 1.09
CA ALA A 92 9.35 -5.78 2.38
C ALA A 92 8.79 -6.68 3.50
N TRP A 93 7.47 -6.90 3.51
CA TRP A 93 6.80 -7.76 4.49
C TRP A 93 7.24 -9.22 4.37
N LYS A 94 7.27 -9.80 3.18
CA LYS A 94 7.72 -11.19 3.00
C LYS A 94 9.17 -11.39 3.40
N ASN A 95 10.03 -10.39 3.18
CA ASN A 95 11.42 -10.46 3.63
C ASN A 95 11.52 -10.43 5.16
N TYR A 96 10.71 -9.60 5.82
CA TYR A 96 10.62 -9.56 7.27
C TYR A 96 10.10 -10.87 7.86
N GLU A 97 9.01 -11.41 7.33
CA GLU A 97 8.42 -12.69 7.74
C GLU A 97 9.43 -13.84 7.62
N ARG A 98 10.19 -13.90 6.50
CA ARG A 98 11.25 -14.90 6.29
C ARG A 98 12.39 -14.76 7.29
N ALA A 99 12.84 -13.54 7.58
CA ALA A 99 13.91 -13.32 8.54
C ALA A 99 13.52 -13.76 9.95
N PHE A 100 12.28 -13.47 10.34
CA PHE A 100 11.73 -13.91 11.62
C PHE A 100 11.62 -15.44 11.69
N GLY A 101 11.07 -16.08 10.66
CA GLY A 101 10.94 -17.54 10.58
C GLY A 101 12.28 -18.29 10.55
N ALA A 102 13.35 -17.66 10.06
CA ALA A 102 14.70 -18.23 10.05
C ALA A 102 15.43 -18.13 11.41
N ALA A 103 14.81 -17.53 12.44
CA ALA A 103 15.38 -17.26 13.77
C ALA A 103 16.72 -16.48 13.73
N ARG A 104 16.94 -15.67 12.69
CA ARG A 104 18.15 -14.85 12.53
C ARG A 104 17.94 -13.48 13.14
N HIS A 105 18.10 -13.38 14.46
CA HIS A 105 17.80 -12.15 15.21
C HIS A 105 18.43 -10.87 14.63
N GLU A 106 19.67 -10.93 14.14
CA GLU A 106 20.37 -9.79 13.53
C GLU A 106 19.73 -9.32 12.21
N ASP A 107 19.14 -10.24 11.44
CA ASP A 107 18.46 -9.91 10.19
C ASP A 107 17.07 -9.30 10.47
N VAL A 108 16.39 -9.73 11.54
CA VAL A 108 15.00 -9.32 11.85
C VAL A 108 14.87 -7.81 12.03
N GLU A 109 15.80 -7.17 12.76
CA GLU A 109 15.76 -5.71 12.98
C GLU A 109 15.92 -4.94 11.67
N VAL A 110 16.83 -5.37 10.79
CA VAL A 110 17.04 -4.75 9.47
C VAL A 110 15.77 -4.83 8.63
N TYR A 111 15.11 -5.99 8.58
CA TYR A 111 13.89 -6.14 7.80
C TYR A 111 12.68 -5.47 8.45
N TYR A 112 12.62 -5.36 9.78
CA TYR A 112 11.62 -4.56 10.49
C TYR A 112 11.69 -3.09 10.05
N VAL A 113 12.89 -2.50 10.11
CA VAL A 113 13.10 -1.10 9.69
C VAL A 113 12.75 -0.90 8.22
N ARG A 114 13.09 -1.86 7.35
CA ARG A 114 12.74 -1.80 5.92
C ARG A 114 11.24 -1.87 5.67
N LEU A 115 10.52 -2.75 6.37
CA LEU A 115 9.06 -2.82 6.29
C LEU A 115 8.44 -1.50 6.74
N LEU A 116 8.85 -0.98 7.91
CA LEU A 116 8.35 0.29 8.42
C LEU A 116 8.62 1.45 7.44
N ALA A 117 9.83 1.52 6.87
CA ALA A 117 10.19 2.53 5.89
C ALA A 117 9.39 2.40 4.59
N ALA A 118 9.16 1.17 4.10
CA ALA A 118 8.37 0.93 2.90
C ALA A 118 6.92 1.41 3.09
N VAL A 119 6.29 1.08 4.21
CA VAL A 119 4.93 1.52 4.52
C VAL A 119 4.86 3.04 4.62
N LYS A 120 5.78 3.68 5.37
CA LYS A 120 5.84 5.14 5.51
C LYS A 120 6.08 5.86 4.18
N SER A 121 6.94 5.30 3.32
CA SER A 121 7.18 5.84 1.98
C SER A 121 5.90 5.84 1.14
N VAL A 122 5.15 4.74 1.17
CA VAL A 122 3.87 4.64 0.42
C VAL A 122 2.84 5.62 0.95
N VAL A 123 2.75 5.83 2.26
CA VAL A 123 1.90 6.88 2.84
C VAL A 123 2.30 8.24 2.27
N GLY A 124 3.59 8.56 2.28
CA GLY A 124 4.11 9.81 1.70
C GLY A 124 3.78 10.01 0.23
N GLU A 125 3.83 8.94 -0.57
CA GLU A 125 3.45 8.95 -1.99
C GLU A 125 1.96 9.29 -2.17
N TYR A 126 1.06 8.69 -1.38
CA TYR A 126 -0.37 9.06 -1.39
C TYR A 126 -0.60 10.51 -0.95
N CYS A 127 0.08 10.97 0.09
CA CYS A 127 -0.02 12.36 0.53
C CYS A 127 0.46 13.33 -0.57
N GLY A 128 1.61 13.05 -1.16
CA GLY A 128 2.21 13.87 -2.21
C GLY A 128 1.32 14.03 -3.44
N ILE A 129 0.68 12.95 -3.90
CA ILE A 129 -0.23 13.04 -5.06
C ILE A 129 -1.50 13.87 -4.76
N MET A 130 -1.97 13.84 -3.51
CA MET A 130 -3.13 14.63 -3.08
C MET A 130 -2.77 16.09 -2.75
N GLY A 131 -1.47 16.39 -2.59
CA GLY A 131 -1.00 17.68 -2.06
C GLY A 131 -1.23 17.84 -0.55
N GLU A 132 -1.42 16.73 0.17
CA GLU A 132 -1.63 16.68 1.62
C GLU A 132 -0.30 16.41 2.36
N SER A 133 -0.25 16.76 3.64
CA SER A 133 0.83 16.39 4.55
C SER A 133 0.47 15.12 5.34
N ILE A 134 1.47 14.33 5.70
CA ILE A 134 1.31 13.23 6.68
C ILE A 134 0.81 13.78 8.03
N ALA A 135 1.16 15.03 8.38
CA ALA A 135 0.68 15.67 9.61
C ALA A 135 -0.86 15.82 9.64
N ASP A 136 -1.51 15.88 8.48
CA ASP A 136 -2.96 16.04 8.35
C ASP A 136 -3.71 14.73 8.67
N PHE A 137 -2.99 13.65 8.99
CA PHE A 137 -3.57 12.38 9.43
C PHE A 137 -3.85 12.35 10.94
N GLY A 138 -3.19 13.23 11.71
CA GLY A 138 -3.34 13.32 13.17
C GLY A 138 -4.46 14.26 13.63
N ASP A 139 -5.00 15.10 12.75
CA ASP A 139 -6.02 16.10 13.07
C ASP A 139 -7.43 15.58 12.70
N LEU A 140 -7.87 14.53 13.41
CA LEU A 140 -9.25 14.01 13.34
C LEU A 140 -10.10 14.50 14.53
N SER A 141 -9.78 15.66 15.12
CA SER A 141 -10.57 16.31 16.17
C SER A 141 -11.58 17.31 15.64
#